data_AF-K2GRU3-F1
#
_entry.id   AF-K2GRU3-F1
#
_cell.length_a   1.000
_cell.length_b   1.000
_cell.length_c   1.000
_cell.angle_alpha   90.00
_cell.angle_beta   90.00
_cell.angle_gamma   90.00
#
_symmetry.space_group_name_H-M   'P 1'
#
loop_
_entity.id
_entity.type
_entity.pdbx_description
1 polymer ?
#
loop_
_entity_poly.entity_id
_entity_poly.type
_entity_poly.pdbx_seq_one_letter_code
_entity_poly.pdbx_strand_id
1 'polypeptide(L)'
;MFHLFKRNKSDLPNDPKALIKYNFKKQLDVHKYHLPNDIILPKGMKNSIVEKLIRKRKIAPIYPSKEPYCDDDKICMICFQTVRQGMNTLRCCKGKRFICTLCLLFHPKFNLGQCELYCDVCQVVTKVYISEIDIDREITKIVNQPKEEYNEIDLLEVIKKSQRNELKTPSFANVRKEVIDKFKELGVEMRSDISDDAYNLLDVNKMTDPDMAMAMMMSLC
;
A
#
# COMPACT_ATOMS: atom_id res chain seq x y z
N MET A 1 5.88 35.22 -11.00
CA MET A 1 5.51 35.33 -9.58
C MET A 1 4.59 34.14 -9.26
N PHE A 2 5.16 33.01 -8.85
CA PHE A 2 4.40 31.79 -8.57
C PHE A 2 4.04 31.77 -7.08
N HIS A 3 2.74 31.80 -6.78
CA HIS A 3 2.23 31.62 -5.42
C HIS A 3 2.50 30.18 -4.97
N LEU A 4 3.55 30.00 -4.17
CA LEU A 4 3.76 28.82 -3.35
C LEU A 4 2.66 28.79 -2.27
N PHE A 5 1.73 27.84 -2.37
CA PHE A 5 0.82 27.52 -1.28
C PHE A 5 1.64 27.00 -0.09
N LYS A 6 1.97 27.90 0.84
CA LYS A 6 2.35 27.53 2.21
C LYS A 6 1.13 26.88 2.84
N ARG A 7 1.11 25.54 2.92
CA ARG A 7 0.19 24.83 3.82
C ARG A 7 0.63 25.13 5.25
N ASN A 8 -0.17 25.94 5.95
CA ASN A 8 0.04 26.20 7.37
C ASN A 8 -0.15 24.87 8.15
N LYS A 9 0.69 24.64 9.14
CA LYS A 9 0.60 23.50 10.09
C LYS A 9 -0.67 23.53 10.97
N SER A 10 -1.60 24.46 10.73
CA SER A 10 -2.79 24.75 11.55
C SER A 10 -4.07 24.01 11.17
N ASP A 11 -4.08 23.20 10.11
CA ASP A 11 -5.32 22.62 9.57
C ASP A 11 -5.59 21.17 10.01
N LEU A 12 -4.76 20.62 10.91
CA LEU A 12 -4.98 19.30 11.49
C LEU A 12 -5.88 19.42 12.73
N PRO A 13 -6.94 18.60 12.83
CA PRO A 13 -7.80 18.61 14.02
C PRO A 13 -7.00 18.25 15.27
N ASN A 14 -7.18 19.01 16.35
CA ASN A 14 -6.56 18.72 17.66
C ASN A 14 -7.26 17.56 18.40
N ASP A 15 -8.49 17.20 18.01
CA ASP A 15 -9.24 16.08 18.59
C ASP A 15 -8.81 14.73 17.95
N PRO A 16 -8.43 13.72 18.74
CA PRO A 16 -8.04 12.40 18.24
C PRO A 16 -9.10 11.76 17.33
N LYS A 17 -10.40 11.88 17.66
CA LYS A 17 -11.47 11.28 16.85
C LYS A 17 -11.60 11.99 15.50
N ALA A 18 -11.52 13.32 15.49
CA ALA A 18 -11.50 14.11 14.26
C ALA A 18 -10.28 13.80 13.38
N LEU A 19 -9.10 13.57 13.98
CA LEU A 19 -7.89 13.18 13.25
C LEU A 19 -8.02 11.78 12.61
N ILE A 20 -8.54 10.80 13.34
CA ILE A 20 -8.82 9.45 12.79
C ILE A 20 -9.81 9.56 11.64
N LYS A 21 -10.89 10.34 11.80
CA LYS A 21 -11.89 10.57 10.74
C LYS A 21 -11.29 11.23 9.50
N TYR A 22 -10.40 12.20 9.69
CA TYR A 22 -9.67 12.85 8.60
C TYR A 22 -8.79 11.85 7.84
N ASN A 23 -7.99 11.06 8.56
CA ASN A 23 -7.09 10.07 7.97
C ASN A 23 -7.86 8.96 7.23
N PHE A 24 -8.95 8.46 7.82
CA PHE A 24 -9.80 7.45 7.17
C PHE A 24 -10.42 8.00 5.88
N LYS A 25 -10.97 9.22 5.89
CA LYS A 25 -11.47 9.88 4.68
C LYS A 25 -10.40 10.05 3.61
N LYS A 26 -9.17 10.36 4.01
CA LYS A 26 -8.03 10.50 3.10
C LYS A 26 -7.65 9.15 2.47
N GLN A 27 -7.72 8.04 3.21
CA GLN A 27 -7.51 6.70 2.65
C GLN A 27 -8.58 6.31 1.63
N LEU A 28 -9.82 6.77 1.83
CA LEU A 28 -10.93 6.55 0.88
C LEU A 28 -10.88 7.49 -0.35
N ASP A 29 -9.93 8.42 -0.44
CA ASP A 29 -9.78 9.31 -1.59
C ASP A 29 -9.22 8.56 -2.80
N VAL A 30 -10.11 8.02 -3.61
CA VAL A 30 -9.77 7.22 -4.80
C VAL A 30 -9.13 8.04 -5.91
N HIS A 31 -9.20 9.37 -5.91
CA HIS A 31 -8.73 10.17 -7.05
C HIS A 31 -7.20 10.09 -7.25
N LYS A 32 -6.47 9.87 -6.16
CA LYS A 32 -5.01 9.72 -6.15
C LYS A 32 -4.56 8.26 -6.07
N TYR A 33 -5.50 7.34 -6.23
CA TYR A 33 -5.19 5.93 -6.15
C TYR A 33 -4.25 5.51 -7.29
N HIS A 34 -3.25 4.72 -6.94
CA HIS A 34 -2.35 4.03 -7.85
C HIS A 34 -2.29 2.56 -7.46
N LEU A 35 -2.12 1.69 -8.46
CA LEU A 35 -1.96 0.27 -8.19
C LEU A 35 -0.61 0.04 -7.47
N PRO A 36 -0.56 -0.78 -6.41
CA PRO A 36 0.70 -1.22 -5.82
C PRO A 36 1.66 -1.81 -6.87
N ASN A 37 2.94 -1.46 -6.78
CA ASN A 37 3.97 -1.79 -7.79
C ASN A 37 4.29 -3.30 -7.86
N ASP A 38 3.99 -4.02 -6.79
CA ASP A 38 4.22 -5.46 -6.62
C ASP A 38 3.09 -6.31 -7.24
N ILE A 39 2.00 -5.71 -7.69
CA ILE A 39 0.87 -6.43 -8.27
C ILE A 39 1.09 -6.69 -9.76
N ILE A 40 1.18 -7.97 -10.12
CA ILE A 40 1.24 -8.43 -11.50
C ILE A 40 -0.16 -8.81 -11.97
N LEU A 41 -0.79 -7.98 -12.80
CA LEU A 41 -2.15 -8.26 -13.32
C LEU A 41 -2.18 -9.39 -14.36
N PRO A 42 -3.34 -10.05 -14.56
CA PRO A 42 -3.52 -11.03 -15.63
C PRO A 42 -3.18 -10.50 -17.02
N LYS A 43 -2.68 -11.38 -17.89
CA LYS A 43 -2.25 -11.04 -19.27
C LYS A 43 -3.36 -10.27 -20.02
N GLY A 44 -3.00 -9.13 -20.59
CA GLY A 44 -3.91 -8.25 -21.33
C GLY A 44 -4.62 -7.19 -20.48
N MET A 45 -4.55 -7.28 -19.16
CA MET A 45 -5.05 -6.24 -18.26
C MET A 45 -3.99 -5.15 -18.03
N LYS A 46 -4.35 -3.88 -18.25
CA LYS A 46 -3.45 -2.75 -18.04
C LYS A 46 -3.75 -2.08 -16.69
N ASN A 47 -2.70 -1.75 -15.92
CA ASN A 47 -2.82 -1.03 -14.64
C ASN A 47 -3.66 0.25 -14.78
N SER A 48 -3.42 1.02 -15.85
CA SER A 48 -4.15 2.27 -16.11
C SER A 48 -5.66 2.08 -16.26
N ILE A 49 -6.12 0.93 -16.76
CA ILE A 49 -7.56 0.62 -16.89
C ILE A 49 -8.14 0.34 -15.51
N VAL A 50 -7.46 -0.48 -14.70
CA VAL A 50 -7.89 -0.81 -13.33
C VAL A 50 -7.96 0.44 -12.47
N GLU A 51 -6.90 1.26 -12.47
CA GLU A 51 -6.87 2.53 -11.75
C GLU A 51 -8.00 3.47 -12.20
N LYS A 52 -8.28 3.55 -13.50
CA LYS A 52 -9.39 4.37 -14.03
C LYS A 52 -10.74 3.87 -13.53
N LEU A 53 -10.96 2.55 -13.42
CA LEU A 53 -12.19 1.98 -12.88
C LEU A 53 -12.33 2.27 -11.38
N ILE A 54 -11.23 2.21 -10.62
CA ILE A 54 -11.19 2.56 -9.19
C ILE A 54 -11.50 4.05 -8.98
N ARG A 55 -10.84 4.95 -9.73
CA ARG A 55 -11.10 6.40 -9.69
C ARG A 55 -12.55 6.75 -10.07
N LYS A 56 -13.16 5.96 -10.97
CA LYS A 56 -14.58 6.06 -11.35
C LYS A 56 -15.53 5.35 -10.38
N ARG A 57 -15.04 4.79 -9.27
CA ARG A 57 -15.81 4.02 -8.28
C ARG A 57 -16.63 2.89 -8.89
N LYS A 58 -16.10 2.24 -9.93
CA LYS A 58 -16.72 1.05 -10.56
C LYS A 58 -16.30 -0.24 -9.86
N ILE A 59 -15.08 -0.28 -9.35
CA ILE A 59 -14.54 -1.33 -8.48
C ILE A 59 -13.86 -0.67 -7.27
N ALA A 60 -13.78 -1.40 -6.16
CA ALA A 60 -13.14 -0.92 -4.95
C ALA A 60 -11.62 -0.78 -5.14
N PRO A 61 -10.94 0.14 -4.43
CA PRO A 61 -9.49 0.14 -4.33
C PRO A 61 -8.94 -1.19 -3.80
N ILE A 62 -7.66 -1.46 -4.06
CA ILE A 62 -6.94 -2.49 -3.31
C ILE A 62 -6.41 -1.79 -2.07
N TYR A 63 -7.04 -2.06 -0.94
CA TYR A 63 -6.61 -1.53 0.33
C TYR A 63 -5.52 -2.46 0.88
N PRO A 64 -4.28 -1.99 1.06
CA PRO A 64 -3.30 -2.73 1.84
C PRO A 64 -3.76 -2.70 3.30
N SER A 65 -4.38 -3.77 3.81
CA SER A 65 -4.79 -3.80 5.21
C SER A 65 -3.69 -4.46 6.07
N LYS A 66 -3.19 -3.68 7.03
CA LYS A 66 -2.62 -4.19 8.29
C LYS A 66 -3.65 -4.06 9.43
N GLU A 67 -4.91 -3.80 9.10
CA GLU A 67 -5.93 -3.49 10.11
C GLU A 67 -6.38 -4.76 10.83
N PRO A 68 -6.58 -4.68 12.16
CA PRO A 68 -7.03 -5.82 12.94
C PRO A 68 -8.44 -6.24 12.50
N TYR A 69 -8.61 -7.56 12.40
CA TYR A 69 -9.88 -8.20 12.08
C TYR A 69 -11.00 -7.76 13.03
N CYS A 70 -12.20 -7.55 12.49
CA CYS A 70 -13.43 -7.32 13.24
C CYS A 70 -14.54 -8.22 12.69
N ASP A 71 -15.39 -8.77 13.55
CA ASP A 71 -16.47 -9.71 13.17
C ASP A 71 -17.47 -9.13 12.16
N ASP A 72 -17.62 -7.80 12.14
CA ASP A 72 -18.49 -7.09 11.22
C ASP A 72 -17.80 -6.72 9.88
N ASP A 73 -16.53 -7.07 9.70
CA ASP A 73 -15.80 -6.75 8.48
C ASP A 73 -16.32 -7.58 7.31
N LYS A 74 -16.20 -7.00 6.12
CA LYS A 74 -16.59 -7.69 4.89
C LYS A 74 -15.52 -8.72 4.57
N ILE A 75 -15.90 -9.99 4.51
CA ILE A 75 -15.00 -11.10 4.21
C ILE A 75 -15.06 -11.42 2.71
N CYS A 76 -13.89 -11.48 2.06
CA CYS A 76 -13.80 -11.89 0.67
C CYS A 76 -14.19 -13.37 0.52
N MET A 77 -15.11 -13.69 -0.39
CA MET A 77 -15.56 -15.06 -0.64
C MET A 77 -14.51 -16.00 -1.28
N ILE A 78 -13.31 -15.51 -1.62
CA ILE A 78 -12.25 -16.27 -2.27
C ILE A 78 -11.04 -16.43 -1.34
N CYS A 79 -10.44 -15.32 -0.90
CA CYS A 79 -9.26 -15.37 -0.03
C CYS A 79 -9.56 -15.27 1.47
N PHE A 80 -10.82 -15.09 1.86
CA PHE A 80 -11.26 -14.94 3.25
C PHE A 80 -10.62 -13.79 4.04
N GLN A 81 -9.90 -12.89 3.37
CA GLN A 81 -9.40 -11.65 3.98
C GLN A 81 -10.54 -10.65 4.21
N THR A 82 -10.39 -9.85 5.27
CA THR A 82 -11.31 -8.78 5.62
C THR A 82 -10.91 -7.43 5.04
N VAL A 83 -11.90 -6.62 4.66
CA VAL A 83 -11.67 -5.22 4.27
C VAL A 83 -12.73 -4.32 4.90
N ARG A 84 -12.27 -3.32 5.65
CA ARG A 84 -13.12 -2.34 6.34
C ARG A 84 -13.55 -1.20 5.41
N GLN A 85 -12.64 -0.74 4.56
CA GLN A 85 -12.73 0.41 3.65
C GLN A 85 -13.61 0.17 2.41
N GLY A 86 -14.51 -0.80 2.47
CA GLY A 86 -15.40 -1.17 1.37
C GLY A 86 -14.79 -2.20 0.42
N MET A 87 -15.65 -3.09 -0.05
CA MET A 87 -15.28 -4.24 -0.88
C MET A 87 -16.23 -4.33 -2.08
N ASN A 88 -15.76 -4.94 -3.17
CA ASN A 88 -16.65 -5.25 -4.27
C ASN A 88 -17.73 -6.22 -3.80
N THR A 89 -18.95 -6.00 -4.27
CA THR A 89 -20.15 -6.69 -3.85
C THR A 89 -20.85 -7.26 -5.07
N LEU A 90 -21.28 -8.50 -4.94
CA LEU A 90 -22.10 -9.19 -5.91
C LEU A 90 -23.47 -9.42 -5.28
N ARG A 91 -24.53 -9.01 -5.98
CA ARG A 91 -25.91 -9.31 -5.58
C ARG A 91 -26.44 -10.40 -6.49
N CYS A 92 -26.49 -11.63 -5.98
CA CYS A 92 -26.98 -12.79 -6.70
C CYS A 92 -28.03 -13.55 -5.89
N CYS A 93 -28.69 -14.51 -6.57
CA CYS A 93 -29.29 -15.77 -6.11
C CYS A 93 -29.08 -16.29 -4.67
N LYS A 94 -27.98 -15.97 -3.98
CA LYS A 94 -27.68 -16.40 -2.60
C LYS A 94 -27.44 -15.22 -1.65
N GLY A 95 -27.94 -14.04 -2.03
CA GLY A 95 -27.77 -12.80 -1.28
C GLY A 95 -26.54 -11.99 -1.68
N LYS A 96 -26.07 -11.20 -0.73
CA LYS A 96 -24.97 -10.25 -0.90
C LYS A 96 -23.65 -10.96 -0.57
N ARG A 97 -22.74 -11.06 -1.55
CA ARG A 97 -21.40 -11.61 -1.36
C ARG A 97 -20.35 -10.52 -1.60
N PHE A 98 -19.19 -10.65 -0.96
CA PHE A 98 -18.10 -9.70 -1.08
C PHE A 98 -16.85 -10.34 -1.70
N ILE A 99 -16.12 -9.58 -2.51
CA ILE A 99 -14.88 -10.03 -3.17
C ILE A 99 -13.85 -8.89 -3.18
N CYS A 100 -12.64 -9.15 -2.68
CA CYS A 100 -11.58 -8.16 -2.72
C CYS A 100 -11.17 -7.86 -4.17
N THR A 101 -10.62 -6.68 -4.42
CA THR A 101 -10.30 -6.27 -5.79
C THR A 101 -9.26 -7.18 -6.44
N LEU A 102 -8.28 -7.67 -5.69
CA LEU A 102 -7.33 -8.66 -6.20
C LEU A 102 -8.04 -9.93 -6.68
N CYS A 103 -8.80 -10.59 -5.81
CA CYS A 103 -9.54 -11.80 -6.19
C CYS A 103 -10.52 -11.55 -7.34
N LEU A 104 -11.13 -10.36 -7.43
CA LEU A 104 -12.01 -9.99 -8.55
C LEU A 104 -11.24 -9.90 -9.87
N LEU A 105 -10.10 -9.21 -9.90
CA LEU A 105 -9.30 -9.01 -11.11
C LEU A 105 -8.73 -10.32 -11.66
N PHE A 106 -8.38 -11.25 -10.77
CA PHE A 106 -7.85 -12.57 -11.13
C PHE A 106 -8.93 -13.63 -11.37
N HIS A 107 -10.21 -13.29 -11.17
CA HIS A 107 -11.27 -14.24 -11.40
C HIS A 107 -11.45 -14.52 -12.91
N PRO A 108 -11.42 -15.79 -13.36
CA PRO A 108 -11.38 -16.13 -14.78
C PRO A 108 -12.63 -15.70 -15.55
N LYS A 109 -13.76 -15.54 -14.85
CA LYS A 109 -15.04 -15.08 -15.43
C LYS A 109 -15.36 -13.61 -15.18
N PHE A 110 -14.38 -12.80 -14.75
CA PHE A 110 -14.60 -11.37 -14.55
C PHE A 110 -14.43 -10.60 -15.86
N ASN A 111 -15.48 -9.87 -16.26
CA ASN A 111 -15.42 -8.94 -17.36
C ASN A 111 -15.10 -7.53 -16.82
N LEU A 112 -13.85 -7.12 -16.97
CA LEU A 112 -13.37 -5.80 -16.53
C LEU A 112 -14.10 -4.64 -17.24
N GLY A 113 -14.38 -4.77 -18.53
CA GLY A 113 -15.00 -3.69 -19.33
C GLY A 113 -16.45 -3.42 -18.92
N GLN A 114 -17.18 -4.47 -18.58
CA GLN A 114 -18.59 -4.38 -18.13
C GLN A 114 -18.73 -4.30 -16.60
N CYS A 115 -17.65 -4.57 -15.85
CA CYS A 115 -17.67 -4.74 -14.40
C CYS A 115 -18.70 -5.79 -13.97
N GLU A 116 -18.64 -6.96 -14.62
CA GLU A 116 -19.60 -8.05 -14.47
C GLU A 116 -18.88 -9.37 -14.15
N LEU A 117 -19.51 -10.20 -13.33
CA LEU A 117 -19.00 -11.50 -12.92
C LEU A 117 -20.09 -12.56 -13.09
N TYR A 118 -19.74 -13.71 -13.66
CA TYR A 118 -20.63 -14.88 -13.64
C TYR A 118 -20.69 -15.48 -12.24
N CYS A 119 -21.91 -15.66 -11.73
CA CYS A 119 -22.11 -16.41 -10.50
C CYS A 119 -21.76 -17.89 -10.70
N ASP A 120 -20.96 -18.43 -9.79
CA ASP A 120 -20.58 -19.85 -9.72
C ASP A 120 -21.76 -20.78 -9.38
N VAL A 121 -22.76 -20.28 -8.65
CA VAL A 121 -23.93 -21.07 -8.22
C VAL A 121 -25.04 -21.08 -9.26
N CYS A 122 -25.50 -19.91 -9.72
CA CYS A 122 -26.65 -19.83 -10.63
C CYS A 122 -26.28 -19.57 -12.10
N GLN A 123 -25.00 -19.39 -12.42
CA GLN A 123 -24.50 -19.09 -13.76
C GLN A 123 -25.06 -17.81 -14.41
N VAL A 124 -25.71 -16.93 -13.63
CA VAL A 124 -26.20 -15.62 -14.10
C VAL A 124 -25.10 -14.57 -13.98
N VAL A 125 -25.01 -13.69 -14.97
CA VAL A 125 -24.12 -12.53 -14.96
C VAL A 125 -24.62 -11.50 -13.94
N THR A 126 -23.75 -11.12 -13.02
CA THR A 126 -24.04 -10.14 -11.97
C THR A 126 -23.12 -8.94 -12.12
N LYS A 127 -23.70 -7.74 -12.03
CA LYS A 127 -22.92 -6.50 -11.94
C LYS A 127 -22.20 -6.39 -10.61
N VAL A 128 -20.97 -5.93 -10.68
CA VAL A 128 -20.16 -5.60 -9.52
C VAL A 128 -20.55 -4.21 -9.02
N TYR A 129 -20.73 -4.11 -7.71
CA TYR A 129 -20.97 -2.85 -7.00
C TYR A 129 -19.92 -2.67 -5.92
N ILE A 130 -19.73 -1.45 -5.42
CA ILE A 130 -18.92 -1.21 -4.23
C ILE A 130 -19.86 -1.16 -3.03
N SER A 131 -19.51 -1.87 -1.96
CA SER A 131 -20.26 -1.77 -0.71
C SER A 131 -20.12 -0.36 -0.12
N GLU A 132 -21.22 0.22 0.32
CA GLU A 132 -21.19 1.47 1.08
C GLU A 132 -20.37 1.33 2.38
N ILE A 133 -19.76 2.44 2.77
CA ILE A 133 -18.92 2.56 3.96
C ILE A 133 -19.57 3.60 4.85
N ASP A 134 -20.03 3.17 6.01
CA ASP A 134 -20.48 4.07 7.06
C ASP A 134 -19.26 4.57 7.83
N ILE A 135 -18.77 5.75 7.44
CA ILE A 135 -17.56 6.33 8.02
C ILE A 135 -17.71 6.48 9.53
N ASP A 136 -18.86 6.94 10.04
CA ASP A 136 -19.01 7.20 11.47
C ASP A 136 -19.04 5.90 12.28
N ARG A 137 -19.65 4.84 11.73
CA ARG A 137 -19.59 3.50 12.31
C ARG A 137 -18.17 2.94 12.32
N GLU A 138 -17.44 3.04 11.22
CA GLU A 138 -16.06 2.54 11.14
C GLU A 138 -15.12 3.31 12.07
N ILE A 139 -15.27 4.63 12.19
CA ILE A 139 -14.51 5.43 13.16
C ILE A 139 -14.81 5.02 14.60
N THR A 140 -16.07 4.78 14.92
CA THR A 140 -16.46 4.32 16.26
C THR A 140 -15.80 2.99 16.60
N LYS A 141 -15.69 2.07 15.63
CA LYS A 141 -14.98 0.80 15.81
C LYS A 141 -13.48 1.00 16.02
N ILE A 142 -12.83 1.84 15.23
CA ILE A 142 -11.39 2.11 15.37
C ILE A 142 -11.08 2.70 16.75
N VAL A 143 -11.95 3.59 17.26
CA VAL A 143 -11.77 4.21 18.58
C VAL A 143 -12.01 3.23 19.72
N ASN A 144 -12.99 2.32 19.57
CA ASN A 144 -13.42 1.40 20.61
C ASN A 144 -12.74 0.02 20.55
N GLN A 145 -11.94 -0.25 19.52
CA GLN A 145 -11.18 -1.49 19.43
C GLN A 145 -10.24 -1.57 20.64
N PRO A 146 -10.22 -2.70 21.37
CA PRO A 146 -9.22 -2.92 22.40
C PRO A 146 -7.85 -2.68 21.77
N LYS A 147 -7.03 -1.85 22.39
CA LYS A 147 -5.60 -1.86 22.11
C LYS A 147 -5.09 -3.21 22.61
N GLU A 148 -5.22 -4.27 21.80
CA GLU A 148 -4.32 -5.40 21.95
C GLU A 148 -2.90 -4.81 21.89
N GLU A 149 -2.01 -5.26 22.76
CA GLU A 149 -0.59 -4.89 22.77
C GLU A 149 0.11 -5.34 21.48
N TYR A 150 -0.29 -4.77 20.36
CA TYR A 150 0.52 -4.68 19.16
C TYR A 150 1.29 -3.38 19.29
N ASN A 151 2.55 -3.53 19.72
CA ASN A 151 3.61 -2.52 19.78
C ASN A 151 3.15 -1.12 19.35
N GLU A 152 2.95 -0.22 20.32
CA GLU A 152 2.72 1.23 20.16
C GLU A 152 3.81 1.96 19.32
N ILE A 153 4.74 1.21 18.72
CA ILE A 153 5.79 1.67 17.84
C ILE A 153 5.22 2.14 16.49
N ASP A 154 4.16 1.54 15.91
CA ASP A 154 3.86 1.80 14.49
C ASP A 154 3.09 3.13 14.22
N LEU A 155 2.16 3.57 15.09
CA LEU A 155 1.43 4.82 14.86
C LEU A 155 2.27 6.07 15.19
N LEU A 156 3.07 6.00 16.27
CA LEU A 156 4.03 7.06 16.63
C LEU A 156 5.22 7.10 15.66
N GLU A 157 5.65 5.96 15.11
CA GLU A 157 6.63 5.95 14.02
C GLU A 157 6.07 6.54 12.72
N VAL A 158 4.81 6.29 12.35
CA VAL A 158 4.21 6.91 11.17
C VAL A 158 4.09 8.44 11.34
N ILE A 159 3.81 8.92 12.55
CA ILE A 159 3.83 10.35 12.90
C ILE A 159 5.26 10.92 12.88
N LYS A 160 6.27 10.18 13.36
CA LYS A 160 7.68 10.59 13.28
C LYS A 160 8.23 10.52 11.85
N LYS A 161 7.83 9.55 11.02
CA LYS A 161 8.22 9.39 9.61
C LYS A 161 7.60 10.46 8.72
N SER A 162 6.35 10.85 8.98
CA SER A 162 5.70 11.96 8.26
C SER A 162 6.28 13.34 8.61
N GLN A 163 6.95 13.49 9.76
CA GLN A 163 7.73 14.69 10.11
C GLN A 163 9.21 14.63 9.69
N ARG A 164 9.73 13.46 9.30
CA ARG A 164 11.13 13.25 8.87
C ARG A 164 11.35 13.19 7.36
N ASN A 165 10.30 13.14 6.54
CA ASN A 165 10.44 13.18 5.07
C ASN A 165 10.60 14.62 4.53
N GLU A 166 11.51 15.39 5.11
CA GLU A 166 12.41 16.17 4.26
C GLU A 166 13.49 15.20 3.78
N LEU A 167 13.82 15.25 2.50
CA LEU A 167 14.76 14.36 1.85
C LEU A 167 16.03 14.16 2.71
N LYS A 168 16.28 12.91 3.12
CA LYS A 168 17.64 12.41 3.16
C LYS A 168 17.71 11.23 2.21
N THR A 169 17.98 11.53 0.94
CA THR A 169 18.85 10.66 0.15
C THR A 169 20.04 10.31 1.06
N PRO A 170 20.38 9.02 1.24
CA PRO A 170 21.62 8.66 1.92
C PRO A 170 22.75 9.37 1.18
N SER A 171 23.38 10.33 1.87
CA SER A 171 24.48 11.09 1.31
C SER A 171 25.74 10.26 1.51
N PHE A 172 26.05 9.37 0.56
CA PHE A 172 27.36 8.71 0.47
C PHE A 172 28.46 9.69 0.01
N ALA A 173 28.36 10.97 0.40
CA ALA A 173 29.19 12.05 -0.13
C ALA A 173 30.68 11.87 0.18
N ASN A 174 31.02 11.13 1.24
CA ASN A 174 32.40 10.85 1.63
C ASN A 174 32.86 9.42 1.30
N VAL A 175 32.03 8.62 0.64
CA VAL A 175 32.47 7.30 0.15
C VAL A 175 33.29 7.50 -1.14
N ARG A 176 34.42 6.79 -1.26
CA ARG A 176 35.27 6.78 -2.45
C ARG A 176 34.41 6.46 -3.67
N LYS A 177 34.53 7.30 -4.71
CA LYS A 177 33.76 7.19 -5.95
C LYS A 177 33.86 5.79 -6.58
N GLU A 178 35.05 5.19 -6.53
CA GLU A 178 35.31 3.84 -7.04
C GLU A 178 34.44 2.77 -6.37
N VAL A 179 34.18 2.89 -5.07
CA VAL A 179 33.30 1.97 -4.34
C VAL A 179 31.86 2.16 -4.81
N ILE A 180 31.38 3.40 -4.88
CA ILE A 180 30.02 3.72 -5.34
C ILE A 180 29.80 3.20 -6.78
N ASP A 181 30.76 3.44 -7.67
CA ASP A 181 30.67 3.02 -9.06
C ASP A 181 30.68 1.49 -9.19
N LYS A 182 31.46 0.79 -8.36
CA LYS A 182 31.50 -0.68 -8.35
C LYS A 182 30.19 -1.32 -7.87
N PHE A 183 29.58 -0.79 -6.80
CA PHE A 183 28.28 -1.27 -6.33
C PHE A 183 27.17 -1.02 -7.37
N LYS A 184 27.21 0.13 -8.06
CA LYS A 184 26.30 0.42 -9.18
C LYS A 184 26.50 -0.50 -10.38
N GLU A 185 27.75 -0.76 -10.75
CA GLU A 185 28.10 -1.70 -11.84
C GLU A 185 27.54 -3.10 -11.56
N LEU A 186 27.63 -3.55 -10.31
CA LEU A 186 27.15 -4.86 -9.87
C LEU A 186 25.65 -4.89 -9.53
N GLY A 187 24.94 -3.76 -9.61
CA GLY A 187 23.50 -3.67 -9.32
C GLY A 187 23.13 -3.90 -7.86
N VAL A 188 24.07 -3.70 -6.92
CA VAL A 188 23.85 -3.91 -5.47
C VAL A 188 23.58 -2.57 -4.80
N GLU A 189 22.45 -2.47 -4.08
CA GLU A 189 22.09 -1.26 -3.35
C GLU A 189 22.91 -1.14 -2.06
N MET A 190 23.63 -0.02 -1.92
CA MET A 190 24.39 0.29 -0.71
C MET A 190 23.44 0.63 0.44
N ARG A 191 23.74 0.09 1.62
CA ARG A 191 22.96 0.36 2.84
C ARG A 191 23.40 1.65 3.53
N SER A 192 22.43 2.41 4.03
CA SER A 192 22.62 3.70 4.68
C SER A 192 22.96 3.63 6.17
N ASP A 193 22.94 2.44 6.75
CA ASP A 193 23.28 2.17 8.14
C ASP A 193 24.77 1.81 8.36
N ILE A 194 25.53 1.63 7.28
CA ILE A 194 26.99 1.43 7.28
C ILE A 194 27.68 2.79 7.13
N SER A 195 28.73 3.05 7.91
CA SER A 195 29.45 4.34 7.86
C SER A 195 30.25 4.52 6.56
N ASP A 196 30.43 5.77 6.13
CA ASP A 196 31.23 6.10 4.94
C ASP A 196 32.66 5.54 5.04
N ASP A 197 33.26 5.61 6.23
CA ASP A 197 34.60 5.08 6.51
C ASP A 197 34.67 3.55 6.35
N ALA A 198 33.62 2.83 6.75
CA ALA A 198 33.57 1.38 6.59
C ALA A 198 33.52 0.97 5.12
N TYR A 199 32.73 1.68 4.30
CA TYR A 199 32.76 1.48 2.84
C TYR A 199 34.13 1.79 2.24
N ASN A 200 34.83 2.81 2.77
CA ASN A 200 36.14 3.20 2.28
C ASN A 200 37.23 2.16 2.58
N LEU A 201 37.03 1.24 3.52
CA LEU A 201 37.95 0.14 3.81
C LEU A 201 37.82 -1.04 2.81
N LEU A 202 36.78 -1.05 1.98
CA LEU A 202 36.58 -2.13 1.03
C LEU A 202 37.62 -2.14 -0.10
N ASP A 203 38.11 -3.32 -0.43
CA ASP A 203 38.95 -3.55 -1.60
C ASP A 203 38.08 -3.88 -2.82
N VAL A 204 37.82 -2.87 -3.65
CA VAL A 204 36.99 -2.98 -4.86
C VAL A 204 37.48 -4.00 -5.88
N ASN A 205 38.78 -4.33 -5.86
CA ASN A 205 39.34 -5.34 -6.77
C ASN A 205 38.89 -6.76 -6.40
N LYS A 206 38.46 -6.98 -5.15
CA LYS A 206 37.93 -8.27 -4.68
C LYS A 206 36.42 -8.40 -4.91
N MET A 207 35.72 -7.33 -5.30
CA MET A 207 34.30 -7.36 -5.64
C MET A 207 34.10 -7.78 -7.10
N THR A 208 34.16 -9.08 -7.35
CA THR A 208 34.08 -9.67 -8.69
C THR A 208 32.65 -9.83 -9.22
N ASP A 209 31.68 -9.95 -8.32
CA ASP A 209 30.29 -10.28 -8.62
C ASP A 209 29.34 -9.75 -7.53
N PRO A 210 28.02 -9.73 -7.78
CA PRO A 210 27.04 -9.20 -6.83
C PRO A 210 27.02 -9.93 -5.48
N ASP A 211 27.26 -11.25 -5.47
CA ASP A 211 27.24 -12.05 -4.24
C ASP A 211 28.43 -11.71 -3.35
N MET A 212 29.61 -11.53 -3.95
CA MET A 212 30.82 -11.07 -3.27
C MET A 212 30.65 -9.64 -2.73
N ALA A 213 30.02 -8.74 -3.49
CA ALA A 213 29.72 -7.38 -3.03
C ALA A 213 28.75 -7.37 -1.84
N MET A 214 27.73 -8.23 -1.85
CA MET A 214 26.82 -8.40 -0.71
C MET A 214 27.55 -9.01 0.51
N ALA A 215 28.36 -10.05 0.32
CA ALA A 215 29.12 -10.67 1.40
C ALA A 215 30.10 -9.69 2.06
N MET A 216 30.82 -8.91 1.25
CA MET A 216 31.71 -7.85 1.76
C MET A 216 30.93 -6.76 2.49
N MET A 217 29.77 -6.34 1.98
CA MET A 217 28.91 -5.36 2.68
C MET A 217 28.38 -5.88 4.01
N MET A 218 28.00 -7.16 4.10
CA MET A 218 27.54 -7.79 5.34
C MET A 218 28.66 -7.96 6.37
N SER A 219 29.92 -8.03 5.93
CA SER A 219 31.09 -8.08 6.81
C SER A 219 31.46 -6.74 7.46
N LEU A 220 30.85 -5.64 7.01
CA LEU A 220 31.04 -4.29 7.59
C LEU A 220 30.05 -3.98 8.74
N CYS A 221 29.13 -4.89 9.04
CA CYS A 221 28.13 -4.79 10.11
C CYS A 221 28.65 -5.37 11.43
#